data_AF-A0A651HWX0-F1
#
_entry.id   AF-A0A651HWX0-F1
#
_cell.length_a   1.000
_cell.length_b   1.000
_cell.length_c   1.000
_cell.angle_alpha   90.00
_cell.angle_beta   90.00
_cell.angle_gamma   90.00
#
_symmetry.space_group_name_H-M   'P 1'
#
loop_
_entity.id
_entity.type
_entity.pdbx_description
1 polymer ?
#
loop_
_entity_poly.entity_id
_entity_poly.type
_entity_poly.pdbx_seq_one_letter_code
_entity_poly.pdbx_strand_id
1 'polypeptide(L)'
;MDPEPYRRRVPAVAAFLPILTLLVFGAVAPSESEAWAQASEASDTRGQMGLPPHAQGHPLPAGNTAPAGQPVVQGALPAMSVPADSAETLARLRERQAGFESFRESRIPPRTRTGAFRCDVRIGRLCHWFGGADETDFPAEPIETGMARRELLGELSAGYSQSAHPWILGQLVQYLIEDGRPSGAVRVAEACGLAEPWWCHALQGYALHIQGDVTAAERAFARALDELPPHEEARWRTPRFILSPESRSAFDTASPDEQQRLWERLWRFSNPLFLVEGNDRFTEHYARIALATIREDAGHPFQLAWEEDLEESLIRYGREIGWSRTQRPSMGTGLQDPRTIVGHHHPGSRGYLFPEEFLISPADVPPEAWITAPREARTWYAAPYAPDFRGLETQVARFRRGDSLLVVGAYRPDPASSVVDVDLVAAGRDDPFAGGDPFDRGGGGDPFRRGTTESFPSGDEDDVSAELEGLQAGLFLVPEDGGEVRRIEGAEREGVLTLRAPAGRYVSSLELLDEGGGAAWRARQGVVQVELEPGQVGVSDVI
;
A
#
# COMPACT_ATOMS: atom_id res chain seq x y z
N MET A 1 49.63 4.45 11.73
CA MET A 1 48.63 5.48 12.08
C MET A 1 47.34 4.74 12.26
N ASP A 2 47.00 4.48 13.53
CA ASP A 2 45.76 3.80 13.93
C ASP A 2 44.54 4.69 13.63
N PRO A 3 43.41 4.12 13.18
CA PRO A 3 42.14 4.81 13.14
C PRO A 3 41.39 4.63 14.48
N GLU A 4 41.06 5.75 15.13
CA GLU A 4 40.09 5.80 16.24
C GLU A 4 38.69 5.33 15.81
N PRO A 5 37.94 4.63 16.68
CA PRO A 5 36.54 4.32 16.44
C PRO A 5 35.62 5.47 16.90
N TYR A 6 34.74 5.87 15.99
CA TYR A 6 33.68 6.87 16.15
C TYR A 6 32.65 6.41 17.21
N ARG A 7 32.67 7.02 18.40
CA ARG A 7 31.61 6.85 19.43
C ARG A 7 30.33 7.55 18.99
N ARG A 8 29.28 6.79 18.66
CA ARG A 8 27.90 7.31 18.57
C ARG A 8 27.46 7.81 19.94
N ARG A 9 27.04 9.08 20.02
CA ARG A 9 26.31 9.64 21.16
C ARG A 9 24.86 9.18 21.05
N VAL A 10 24.42 8.38 22.02
CA VAL A 10 23.01 8.06 22.28
C VAL A 10 22.39 9.27 22.99
N PRO A 11 21.27 9.85 22.54
CA PRO A 11 20.59 10.87 23.32
C PRO A 11 19.92 10.22 24.54
N ALA A 12 19.96 10.92 25.66
CA ALA A 12 19.47 10.45 26.95
C ALA A 12 17.96 10.20 26.93
N VAL A 13 17.57 9.02 27.41
CA VAL A 13 16.19 8.63 27.69
C VAL A 13 15.63 9.55 28.78
N ALA A 14 14.62 10.35 28.45
CA ALA A 14 13.84 11.08 29.42
C ALA A 14 12.97 10.09 30.21
N ALA A 15 12.95 10.26 31.54
CA ALA A 15 12.29 9.36 32.47
C ALA A 15 10.76 9.35 32.27
N PHE A 16 10.20 8.15 32.06
CA PHE A 16 8.76 7.87 32.12
C PHE A 16 8.19 8.22 33.51
N LEU A 17 7.22 9.12 33.56
CA LEU A 17 6.37 9.37 34.72
C LEU A 17 5.07 8.54 34.56
N PRO A 18 4.63 7.76 35.56
CA PRO A 18 3.40 6.99 35.45
C PRO A 18 2.17 7.90 35.62
N ILE A 19 1.35 8.03 34.59
CA ILE A 19 0.01 8.59 34.67
C ILE A 19 -0.96 7.44 34.98
N LEU A 20 -1.10 7.08 36.26
CA LEU A 20 -2.35 6.46 36.75
C LEU A 20 -2.49 6.69 38.25
N THR A 21 -3.32 7.67 38.63
CA THR A 21 -3.76 7.84 40.02
C THR A 21 -4.94 6.89 40.26
N LEU A 22 -4.79 5.98 41.22
CA LEU A 22 -5.76 4.98 41.67
C LEU A 22 -7.14 5.59 41.98
N LEU A 23 -8.17 5.21 41.20
CA LEU A 23 -9.57 5.29 41.62
C LEU A 23 -9.97 3.95 42.27
N VAL A 24 -10.10 3.98 43.60
CA VAL A 24 -10.64 2.87 44.41
C VAL A 24 -12.16 2.98 44.41
N PHE A 25 -12.86 2.10 43.70
CA PHE A 25 -14.30 1.88 43.88
C PHE A 25 -14.54 0.64 44.73
N GLY A 26 -15.19 0.83 45.88
CA GLY A 26 -15.64 -0.25 46.75
C GLY A 26 -16.83 -0.98 46.14
N ALA A 27 -16.68 -2.29 45.94
CA ALA A 27 -17.77 -3.17 45.53
C ALA A 27 -18.41 -3.82 46.77
N VAL A 28 -19.66 -3.46 47.02
CA VAL A 28 -20.61 -4.17 47.89
C VAL A 28 -21.07 -5.42 47.13
N ALA A 29 -20.92 -6.59 47.75
CA ALA A 29 -21.44 -7.85 47.25
C ALA A 29 -22.97 -7.94 47.41
N PRO A 30 -23.66 -8.67 46.52
CA PRO A 30 -24.85 -9.39 46.92
C PRO A 30 -24.70 -10.90 46.73
N SER A 31 -25.50 -11.58 47.55
CA SER A 31 -25.55 -12.99 47.93
C SER A 31 -26.13 -13.93 46.88
N GLU A 32 -25.80 -15.21 47.08
CA GLU A 32 -26.28 -16.42 46.41
C GLU A 32 -27.81 -16.66 46.47
N SER A 33 -28.21 -17.75 45.76
CA SER A 33 -29.51 -18.43 45.63
C SER A 33 -30.34 -17.97 44.41
N GLU A 34 -30.86 -18.82 43.52
CA GLU A 34 -31.32 -20.20 43.67
C GLU A 34 -31.48 -20.92 42.31
N ALA A 35 -31.10 -22.20 42.29
CA ALA A 35 -31.73 -23.35 41.62
C ALA A 35 -32.46 -23.20 40.27
N TRP A 36 -32.04 -23.98 39.26
CA TRP A 36 -32.89 -24.93 38.52
C TRP A 36 -32.08 -26.18 38.11
N ALA A 37 -32.73 -27.33 38.23
CA ALA A 37 -32.17 -28.67 38.11
C ALA A 37 -32.60 -29.40 36.83
N GLN A 38 -31.74 -30.31 36.38
CA GLN A 38 -31.99 -31.64 35.77
C GLN A 38 -32.66 -31.80 34.39
N ALA A 39 -31.91 -32.45 33.47
CA ALA A 39 -32.20 -33.75 32.80
C ALA A 39 -31.08 -34.02 31.75
N SER A 40 -30.17 -35.00 31.93
CA SER A 40 -30.21 -36.42 31.46
C SER A 40 -30.46 -36.55 29.95
N GLU A 41 -29.70 -37.27 29.12
CA GLU A 41 -29.19 -38.64 29.21
C GLU A 41 -28.01 -38.92 28.25
N ALA A 42 -27.09 -39.79 28.72
CA ALA A 42 -26.39 -40.91 28.07
C ALA A 42 -26.34 -41.00 26.52
N SER A 43 -25.20 -41.34 25.90
CA SER A 43 -24.74 -42.75 25.86
C SER A 43 -23.27 -42.90 25.43
N ASP A 44 -22.57 -43.72 26.19
CA ASP A 44 -21.26 -44.31 25.99
C ASP A 44 -21.31 -45.38 24.88
N THR A 45 -20.29 -45.43 24.01
CA THR A 45 -19.85 -46.70 23.39
C THR A 45 -18.43 -46.56 22.85
N ARG A 46 -17.47 -47.06 23.64
CA ARG A 46 -16.13 -47.49 23.19
C ARG A 46 -16.22 -48.52 22.06
N GLY A 47 -15.44 -48.31 21.01
CA GLY A 47 -15.07 -49.32 20.01
C GLY A 47 -13.58 -49.22 19.68
N GLN A 48 -12.79 -50.12 20.27
CA GLN A 48 -11.41 -50.43 19.87
C GLN A 48 -11.39 -51.02 18.45
N MET A 49 -10.41 -50.61 17.63
CA MET A 49 -9.78 -51.33 16.52
C MET A 49 -8.68 -50.39 16.00
N GLY A 50 -7.39 -50.72 15.85
CA GLY A 50 -6.76 -51.99 15.50
C GLY A 50 -5.79 -51.67 14.37
N LEU A 51 -4.52 -51.43 14.69
CA LEU A 51 -3.41 -51.33 13.72
C LEU A 51 -3.14 -52.69 13.06
N PRO A 52 -2.77 -52.72 11.77
CA PRO A 52 -1.81 -53.71 11.28
C PRO A 52 -0.81 -53.09 10.23
N PRO A 53 0.20 -53.81 9.70
CA PRO A 53 1.60 -53.52 9.99
C PRO A 53 2.50 -53.36 8.74
N HIS A 54 3.79 -53.17 8.99
CA HIS A 54 4.94 -53.20 8.07
C HIS A 54 4.98 -54.35 7.04
N ALA A 55 5.46 -54.04 5.83
CA ALA A 55 6.15 -54.94 4.89
C ALA A 55 7.23 -54.08 4.17
N GLN A 56 8.56 -54.24 4.36
CA GLN A 56 9.47 -55.24 3.76
C GLN A 56 9.10 -55.55 2.30
N GLY A 57 9.88 -55.34 1.24
CA GLY A 57 11.33 -55.24 1.07
C GLY A 57 11.79 -56.27 0.01
N HIS A 58 12.35 -55.79 -1.12
CA HIS A 58 13.06 -56.49 -2.23
C HIS A 58 12.23 -57.01 -3.44
N PRO A 59 12.85 -57.20 -4.64
CA PRO A 59 13.95 -56.46 -5.31
C PRO A 59 13.65 -56.11 -6.80
N LEU A 60 14.52 -55.27 -7.38
CA LEU A 60 14.58 -54.90 -8.80
C LEU A 60 14.93 -56.09 -9.73
N PRO A 61 14.45 -56.10 -10.98
CA PRO A 61 15.19 -56.70 -12.09
C PRO A 61 15.79 -55.62 -13.01
N ALA A 62 17.04 -55.88 -13.40
CA ALA A 62 17.81 -55.11 -14.35
C ALA A 62 17.33 -55.29 -15.79
N GLY A 63 17.54 -54.25 -16.59
CA GLY A 63 17.82 -54.35 -18.03
C GLY A 63 16.62 -54.47 -18.95
N ASN A 64 16.30 -53.37 -19.64
CA ASN A 64 16.12 -53.43 -21.09
C ASN A 64 16.33 -52.07 -21.76
N THR A 65 17.09 -52.15 -22.84
CA THR A 65 17.48 -51.13 -23.81
C THR A 65 16.31 -50.32 -24.36
N ALA A 66 16.41 -48.99 -24.31
CA ALA A 66 15.51 -48.08 -25.00
C ALA A 66 15.86 -48.00 -26.50
N PRO A 67 14.89 -48.12 -27.42
CA PRO A 67 15.08 -47.71 -28.81
C PRO A 67 14.95 -46.18 -28.92
N ALA A 68 15.76 -45.59 -29.81
CA ALA A 68 15.75 -44.16 -30.13
C ALA A 68 14.36 -43.72 -30.62
N GLY A 69 13.69 -42.88 -29.83
CA GLY A 69 12.46 -42.19 -30.18
C GLY A 69 12.73 -40.95 -31.03
N GLN A 70 11.95 -40.78 -32.09
CA GLN A 70 11.95 -39.67 -33.04
C GLN A 70 11.69 -38.31 -32.35
N PRO A 71 12.12 -37.18 -32.96
CA PRO A 71 11.84 -35.86 -32.42
C PRO A 71 10.33 -35.58 -32.46
N VAL A 72 9.77 -35.28 -31.28
CA VAL A 72 8.42 -34.75 -31.13
C VAL A 72 8.42 -33.35 -31.73
N VAL A 73 7.69 -33.17 -32.83
CA VAL A 73 7.33 -31.85 -33.35
C VAL A 73 6.45 -31.18 -32.30
N GLN A 74 6.97 -30.14 -31.64
CA GLN A 74 6.17 -29.25 -30.80
C GLN A 74 5.09 -28.63 -31.68
N GLY A 75 3.85 -29.02 -31.46
CA GLY A 75 2.69 -28.32 -32.02
C GLY A 75 2.68 -26.91 -31.46
N ALA A 76 2.95 -25.92 -32.31
CA ALA A 76 2.64 -24.53 -32.01
C ALA A 76 1.13 -24.46 -31.70
N LEU A 77 0.79 -23.93 -30.53
CA LEU A 77 -0.57 -23.49 -30.25
C LEU A 77 -0.98 -22.55 -31.38
N PRO A 78 -2.21 -22.65 -31.92
CA PRO A 78 -2.65 -21.70 -32.93
C PRO A 78 -2.63 -20.31 -32.30
N ALA A 79 -1.73 -19.46 -32.77
CA ALA A 79 -1.79 -18.03 -32.49
C ALA A 79 -3.20 -17.59 -32.88
N MET A 80 -3.99 -17.12 -31.91
CA MET A 80 -5.25 -16.44 -32.20
C MET A 80 -4.93 -15.32 -33.19
N SER A 81 -5.30 -15.50 -34.44
CA SER A 81 -5.10 -14.50 -35.47
C SER A 81 -6.04 -13.36 -35.17
N VAL A 82 -5.51 -12.28 -34.58
CA VAL A 82 -6.22 -11.01 -34.46
C VAL A 82 -6.60 -10.57 -35.88
N PRO A 83 -7.87 -10.22 -36.16
CA PRO A 83 -8.26 -9.71 -37.47
C PRO A 83 -7.32 -8.57 -37.90
N ALA A 84 -6.94 -8.51 -39.18
CA ALA A 84 -5.94 -7.56 -39.67
C ALA A 84 -6.27 -6.10 -39.28
N ASP A 85 -7.55 -5.73 -39.34
CA ASP A 85 -8.05 -4.40 -38.97
C ASP A 85 -7.89 -4.09 -37.47
N SER A 86 -8.00 -5.11 -36.61
CA SER A 86 -7.77 -5.00 -35.16
C SER A 86 -6.29 -4.83 -34.84
N ALA A 87 -5.40 -5.52 -35.56
CA ALA A 87 -3.95 -5.39 -35.39
C ALA A 87 -3.45 -4.01 -35.86
N GLU A 88 -3.97 -3.51 -36.98
CA GLU A 88 -3.66 -2.15 -37.48
C GLU A 88 -4.14 -1.07 -36.51
N THR A 89 -5.37 -1.21 -35.98
CA THR A 89 -5.91 -0.29 -34.98
C THR A 89 -5.04 -0.24 -33.73
N LEU A 90 -4.62 -1.39 -33.22
CA LEU A 90 -3.75 -1.48 -32.04
C LEU A 90 -2.38 -0.82 -32.30
N ALA A 91 -1.75 -1.12 -33.44
CA ALA A 91 -0.45 -0.55 -33.81
C ALA A 91 -0.50 0.98 -33.89
N ARG A 92 -1.55 1.52 -34.55
CA ARG A 92 -1.78 2.97 -34.63
C ARG A 92 -1.94 3.60 -33.25
N LEU A 93 -2.73 2.99 -32.37
CA LEU A 93 -2.97 3.55 -31.03
C LEU A 93 -1.72 3.49 -30.13
N ARG A 94 -0.88 2.46 -30.29
CA ARG A 94 0.44 2.39 -29.64
C ARG A 94 1.36 3.53 -30.10
N GLU A 95 1.42 3.78 -31.40
CA GLU A 95 2.19 4.91 -31.94
C GLU A 95 1.67 6.26 -31.42
N ARG A 96 0.35 6.43 -31.36
CA ARG A 96 -0.30 7.63 -30.81
C ARG A 96 0.00 7.85 -29.34
N GLN A 97 -0.08 6.79 -28.54
CA GLN A 97 0.24 6.84 -27.12
C GLN A 97 1.73 7.16 -26.91
N ALA A 98 2.63 6.51 -27.64
CA ALA A 98 4.07 6.82 -27.57
C ALA A 98 4.36 8.28 -28.00
N GLY A 99 3.70 8.76 -29.05
CA GLY A 99 3.81 10.14 -29.52
C GLY A 99 3.33 11.16 -28.46
N PHE A 100 2.25 10.86 -27.74
CA PHE A 100 1.81 11.67 -26.61
C PHE A 100 2.86 11.74 -25.50
N GLU A 101 3.50 10.61 -25.17
CA GLU A 101 4.52 10.56 -24.12
C GLU A 101 5.79 11.34 -24.48
N SER A 102 6.25 11.23 -25.73
CA SER A 102 7.33 12.08 -26.23
C SER A 102 6.94 13.57 -26.25
N PHE A 103 5.69 13.88 -26.60
CA PHE A 103 5.18 15.25 -26.54
C PHE A 103 5.19 15.78 -25.10
N ARG A 104 4.64 15.02 -24.14
CA ARG A 104 4.62 15.37 -22.72
C ARG A 104 6.02 15.65 -22.20
N GLU A 105 6.96 14.75 -22.45
CA GLU A 105 8.34 14.87 -22.00
C GLU A 105 9.03 16.11 -22.62
N SER A 106 8.76 16.42 -23.89
CA SER A 106 9.29 17.63 -24.55
C SER A 106 8.84 18.94 -23.89
N ARG A 107 7.63 18.93 -23.28
CA ARG A 107 6.99 20.10 -22.67
C ARG A 107 7.42 20.36 -21.23
N ILE A 108 8.09 19.41 -20.56
CA ILE A 108 8.60 19.62 -19.19
C ILE A 108 9.79 20.59 -19.25
N PRO A 109 9.71 21.78 -18.60
CA PRO A 109 10.80 22.74 -18.63
C PRO A 109 12.09 22.17 -18.04
N PRO A 110 13.24 22.25 -18.73
CA PRO A 110 14.50 21.76 -18.19
C PRO A 110 15.02 22.68 -17.08
N ARG A 111 15.47 22.10 -15.97
CA ARG A 111 16.17 22.80 -14.88
C ARG A 111 17.63 22.37 -14.83
N THR A 112 18.53 23.32 -14.58
CA THR A 112 19.94 22.99 -14.35
C THR A 112 20.09 22.32 -13.00
N ARG A 113 20.72 21.14 -12.97
CA ARG A 113 20.97 20.42 -11.71
C ARG A 113 22.04 21.15 -10.90
N THR A 114 21.70 21.58 -9.68
CA THR A 114 22.58 22.35 -8.79
C THR A 114 23.29 21.51 -7.72
N GLY A 115 22.96 20.22 -7.58
CA GLY A 115 23.50 19.31 -6.56
C GLY A 115 24.21 18.05 -7.10
N ALA A 116 24.96 17.39 -6.21
CA ALA A 116 25.59 16.09 -6.48
C ALA A 116 24.51 15.01 -6.74
N PHE A 117 24.85 13.98 -7.53
CA PHE A 117 23.94 12.86 -7.78
C PHE A 117 23.91 11.98 -6.54
N ARG A 118 22.75 11.90 -5.86
CA ARG A 118 22.52 10.99 -4.75
C ARG A 118 21.76 9.75 -5.24
N CYS A 119 22.19 8.58 -4.80
CA CYS A 119 21.53 7.32 -5.09
C CYS A 119 21.46 6.49 -3.82
N ASP A 120 20.27 6.43 -3.21
CA ASP A 120 20.08 5.63 -1.99
C ASP A 120 19.74 4.18 -2.34
N VAL A 121 18.94 3.97 -3.39
CA VAL A 121 18.58 2.64 -3.89
C VAL A 121 18.79 2.56 -5.40
N ARG A 122 19.47 1.50 -5.85
CA ARG A 122 19.67 1.18 -7.26
C ARG A 122 18.73 0.04 -7.66
N ILE A 123 17.89 0.29 -8.66
CA ILE A 123 16.98 -0.71 -9.24
C ILE A 123 17.24 -0.72 -10.74
N GLY A 124 17.96 -1.71 -11.24
CA GLY A 124 18.40 -1.77 -12.64
C GLY A 124 19.03 -0.46 -13.13
N ARG A 125 18.37 0.19 -14.10
CA ARG A 125 18.78 1.46 -14.73
C ARG A 125 18.37 2.69 -13.90
N LEU A 126 17.48 2.52 -12.93
CA LEU A 126 16.91 3.59 -12.12
C LEU A 126 17.74 3.82 -10.86
N CYS A 127 17.77 5.08 -10.47
CA CYS A 127 18.34 5.51 -9.21
C CYS A 127 17.27 6.22 -8.41
N HIS A 128 16.96 5.68 -7.25
CA HIS A 128 15.99 6.21 -6.33
C HIS A 128 16.71 6.84 -5.14
N TRP A 129 16.24 8.01 -4.70
CA TRP A 129 16.73 8.66 -3.49
C TRP A 129 15.55 8.98 -2.59
N PHE A 130 15.81 8.94 -1.29
CA PHE A 130 14.83 9.24 -0.28
C PHE A 130 14.81 10.77 -0.09
N GLY A 131 14.08 11.45 -0.98
CA GLY A 131 13.89 12.90 -0.92
C GLY A 131 13.11 13.32 0.33
N GLY A 132 12.57 14.54 0.33
CA GLY A 132 11.81 15.09 1.45
C GLY A 132 10.73 16.05 0.96
N ALA A 133 10.61 17.21 1.60
CA ALA A 133 9.70 18.27 1.14
C ALA A 133 9.91 18.67 -0.34
N ASP A 134 11.15 18.59 -0.82
CA ASP A 134 11.54 18.88 -2.21
C ASP A 134 10.89 17.99 -3.27
N GLU A 135 10.27 16.86 -2.89
CA GLU A 135 9.53 16.00 -3.83
C GLU A 135 8.29 16.69 -4.42
N THR A 136 7.89 17.83 -3.86
CA THR A 136 6.84 18.69 -4.43
C THR A 136 7.39 19.75 -5.38
N ASP A 137 8.72 19.86 -5.52
CA ASP A 137 9.37 20.80 -6.45
C ASP A 137 9.44 20.24 -7.89
N PHE A 138 8.28 20.12 -8.51
CA PHE A 138 8.15 19.90 -9.94
C PHE A 138 7.25 20.98 -10.59
N PRO A 139 7.46 21.27 -11.89
CA PRO A 139 6.61 22.20 -12.62
C PRO A 139 5.18 21.64 -12.77
N ALA A 140 4.20 22.53 -12.76
CA ALA A 140 2.84 22.17 -13.13
C ALA A 140 2.78 21.67 -14.59
N GLU A 141 1.83 20.79 -14.88
CA GLU A 141 1.62 20.29 -16.24
C GLU A 141 1.17 21.42 -17.18
N PRO A 142 1.84 21.61 -18.33
CA PRO A 142 1.41 22.60 -19.32
C PRO A 142 0.02 22.29 -19.88
N ILE A 143 -0.75 23.34 -20.16
CA ILE A 143 -2.12 23.23 -20.69
C ILE A 143 -2.14 22.42 -22.00
N GLU A 144 -1.13 22.57 -22.86
CA GLU A 144 -1.04 21.83 -24.12
C GLU A 144 -0.91 20.32 -23.91
N THR A 145 -0.21 19.89 -22.85
CA THR A 145 -0.12 18.47 -22.47
C THR A 145 -1.47 17.93 -22.06
N GLY A 146 -2.23 18.67 -21.26
CA GLY A 146 -3.60 18.29 -20.89
C GLY A 146 -4.54 18.22 -22.10
N MET A 147 -4.40 19.13 -23.07
CA MET A 147 -5.17 19.07 -24.33
C MET A 147 -4.82 17.84 -25.16
N ALA A 148 -3.52 17.55 -25.32
CA ALA A 148 -3.05 16.36 -26.05
C ALA A 148 -3.51 15.06 -25.38
N ARG A 149 -3.56 15.01 -24.03
CA ARG A 149 -4.12 13.85 -23.29
C ARG A 149 -5.57 13.62 -23.66
N ARG A 150 -6.39 14.68 -23.71
CA ARG A 150 -7.81 14.58 -24.07
C ARG A 150 -8.03 14.16 -25.52
N GLU A 151 -7.15 14.58 -26.44
CA GLU A 151 -7.16 14.09 -27.82
C GLU A 151 -6.86 12.58 -27.88
N LEU A 152 -5.79 12.14 -27.20
CA LEU A 152 -5.45 10.72 -27.09
C LEU A 152 -6.60 9.89 -26.49
N LEU A 153 -7.25 10.40 -25.44
CA LEU A 153 -8.42 9.76 -24.84
C LEU A 153 -9.57 9.56 -25.84
N GLY A 154 -9.82 10.55 -26.70
CA GLY A 154 -10.80 10.45 -27.78
C GLY A 154 -10.43 9.34 -28.78
N GLU A 155 -9.16 9.26 -29.19
CA GLU A 155 -8.68 8.22 -30.10
C GLU A 155 -8.74 6.82 -29.47
N LEU A 156 -8.33 6.67 -28.21
CA LEU A 156 -8.40 5.41 -27.46
C LEU A 156 -9.84 4.93 -27.31
N SER A 157 -10.78 5.82 -26.95
CA SER A 157 -12.19 5.49 -26.80
C SER A 157 -12.82 5.05 -28.13
N ALA A 158 -12.52 5.76 -29.23
CA ALA A 158 -12.99 5.39 -30.56
C ALA A 158 -12.37 4.07 -31.04
N GLY A 159 -11.10 3.86 -30.74
CA GLY A 159 -10.35 2.63 -31.04
C GLY A 159 -10.89 1.42 -30.30
N TYR A 160 -11.17 1.55 -29.00
CA TYR A 160 -11.75 0.46 -28.19
C TYR A 160 -13.13 0.05 -28.70
N SER A 161 -13.94 1.03 -29.15
CA SER A 161 -15.26 0.76 -29.73
C SER A 161 -15.19 -0.02 -31.05
N GLN A 162 -14.09 0.12 -31.79
CA GLN A 162 -13.83 -0.62 -33.04
C GLN A 162 -13.23 -2.00 -32.78
N SER A 163 -12.33 -2.09 -31.79
CA SER A 163 -11.62 -3.31 -31.45
C SER A 163 -11.39 -3.37 -29.94
N ALA A 164 -12.24 -4.11 -29.24
CA ALA A 164 -12.08 -4.36 -27.81
C ALA A 164 -10.77 -5.12 -27.58
N HIS A 165 -9.82 -4.47 -26.91
CA HIS A 165 -8.49 -5.03 -26.66
C HIS A 165 -8.01 -4.67 -25.24
N PRO A 166 -7.40 -5.61 -24.48
CA PRO A 166 -6.95 -5.38 -23.11
C PRO A 166 -6.04 -4.17 -22.94
N TRP A 167 -5.04 -4.02 -23.83
CA TRP A 167 -4.11 -2.89 -23.81
C TRP A 167 -4.81 -1.54 -24.01
N ILE A 168 -5.74 -1.42 -24.97
CA ILE A 168 -6.44 -0.16 -25.26
C ILE A 168 -7.28 0.26 -24.05
N LEU A 169 -7.98 -0.70 -23.44
CA LEU A 169 -8.79 -0.45 -22.25
C LEU A 169 -7.93 0.02 -21.06
N GLY A 170 -6.78 -0.63 -20.85
CA GLY A 170 -5.83 -0.23 -19.81
C GLY A 170 -5.33 1.20 -20.00
N GLN A 171 -4.94 1.58 -21.22
CA GLN A 171 -4.55 2.96 -21.54
C GLN A 171 -5.70 3.94 -21.31
N LEU A 172 -6.91 3.60 -21.74
CA LEU A 172 -8.10 4.45 -21.57
C LEU A 172 -8.39 4.71 -20.09
N VAL A 173 -8.34 3.68 -19.25
CA VAL A 173 -8.50 3.78 -17.78
C VAL A 173 -7.40 4.67 -17.19
N GLN A 174 -6.13 4.43 -17.54
CA GLN A 174 -5.01 5.19 -17.01
C GLN A 174 -5.07 6.68 -17.38
N TYR A 175 -5.36 7.01 -18.64
CA TYR A 175 -5.42 8.41 -19.05
C TYR A 175 -6.68 9.11 -18.55
N LEU A 176 -7.78 8.41 -18.27
CA LEU A 176 -8.93 8.99 -17.57
C LEU A 176 -8.54 9.36 -16.13
N ILE A 177 -7.77 8.52 -15.45
CA ILE A 177 -7.22 8.80 -14.12
C ILE A 177 -6.28 10.01 -14.17
N GLU A 178 -5.33 10.05 -15.12
CA GLU A 178 -4.42 11.20 -15.28
C GLU A 178 -5.14 12.51 -15.67
N ASP A 179 -6.29 12.44 -16.35
CA ASP A 179 -7.15 13.60 -16.66
C ASP A 179 -8.03 14.03 -15.48
N GLY A 180 -7.89 13.40 -14.30
CA GLY A 180 -8.67 13.73 -13.10
C GLY A 180 -10.12 13.22 -13.15
N ARG A 181 -10.38 12.13 -13.90
CA ARG A 181 -11.73 11.58 -14.12
C ARG A 181 -11.84 10.12 -13.64
N PRO A 182 -11.53 9.80 -12.37
CA PRO A 182 -11.55 8.43 -11.86
C PRO A 182 -12.92 7.76 -11.98
N SER A 183 -14.03 8.47 -11.75
CA SER A 183 -15.38 7.90 -11.95
C SER A 183 -15.67 7.57 -13.41
N GLY A 184 -15.01 8.26 -14.36
CA GLY A 184 -15.05 7.90 -15.77
C GLY A 184 -14.31 6.59 -16.04
N ALA A 185 -13.14 6.42 -15.42
CA ALA A 185 -12.35 5.20 -15.50
C ALA A 185 -13.10 3.99 -14.91
N VAL A 186 -13.78 4.16 -13.76
CA VAL A 186 -14.64 3.13 -13.15
C VAL A 186 -15.73 2.68 -14.13
N ARG A 187 -16.49 3.62 -14.71
CA ARG A 187 -17.55 3.27 -15.67
C ARG A 187 -17.03 2.52 -16.89
N VAL A 188 -15.86 2.90 -17.40
CA VAL A 188 -15.23 2.23 -18.55
C VAL A 188 -14.80 0.81 -18.18
N ALA A 189 -14.21 0.61 -17.01
CA ALA A 189 -13.83 -0.71 -16.51
C ALA A 189 -15.04 -1.60 -16.20
N GLU A 190 -16.15 -1.03 -15.71
CA GLU A 190 -17.41 -1.76 -15.44
C GLU A 190 -18.14 -2.17 -16.72
N ALA A 191 -18.12 -1.33 -17.75
CA ALA A 191 -18.70 -1.63 -19.06
C ALA A 191 -17.80 -2.54 -19.93
N CYS A 192 -16.70 -3.04 -19.36
CA CYS A 192 -15.72 -3.85 -20.05
C CYS A 192 -16.36 -5.11 -20.66
N GLY A 193 -16.12 -5.31 -21.95
CA GLY A 193 -16.61 -6.46 -22.73
C GLY A 193 -15.49 -7.38 -23.21
N LEU A 194 -14.37 -7.46 -22.47
CA LEU A 194 -13.25 -8.33 -22.85
C LEU A 194 -13.60 -9.81 -22.63
N ALA A 195 -12.96 -10.69 -23.39
CA ALA A 195 -13.14 -12.14 -23.27
C ALA A 195 -12.55 -12.70 -21.96
N GLU A 196 -11.51 -12.07 -21.43
CA GLU A 196 -10.89 -12.41 -20.14
C GLU A 196 -11.37 -11.42 -19.07
N PRO A 197 -12.36 -11.80 -18.22
CA PRO A 197 -13.03 -10.85 -17.32
C PRO A 197 -12.16 -10.43 -16.13
N TRP A 198 -11.17 -11.24 -15.75
CA TRP A 198 -10.21 -10.92 -14.68
C TRP A 198 -9.57 -9.55 -14.88
N TRP A 199 -9.21 -9.20 -16.11
CA TRP A 199 -8.57 -7.92 -16.42
C TRP A 199 -9.54 -6.74 -16.31
N CYS A 200 -10.82 -6.95 -16.66
CA CYS A 200 -11.87 -5.97 -16.40
C CYS A 200 -11.98 -5.68 -14.89
N HIS A 201 -11.99 -6.73 -14.07
CA HIS A 201 -12.06 -6.60 -12.61
C HIS A 201 -10.81 -5.96 -12.01
N ALA A 202 -9.61 -6.27 -12.52
CA ALA A 202 -8.37 -5.63 -12.11
C ALA A 202 -8.37 -4.12 -12.43
N LEU A 203 -8.80 -3.73 -13.63
CA LEU A 203 -8.95 -2.31 -13.98
C LEU A 203 -10.02 -1.60 -13.17
N GLN A 204 -11.11 -2.29 -12.83
CA GLN A 204 -12.15 -1.76 -11.95
C GLN A 204 -11.58 -1.50 -10.55
N GLY A 205 -10.85 -2.48 -9.99
CA GLY A 205 -10.18 -2.34 -8.70
C GLY A 205 -9.18 -1.18 -8.69
N TYR A 206 -8.39 -1.05 -9.76
CA TYR A 206 -7.46 0.07 -9.93
C TYR A 206 -8.19 1.43 -9.93
N ALA A 207 -9.24 1.58 -10.74
CA ALA A 207 -9.97 2.83 -10.83
C ALA A 207 -10.73 3.18 -9.52
N LEU A 208 -11.31 2.19 -8.84
CA LEU A 208 -11.97 2.36 -7.55
C LEU A 208 -10.99 2.76 -6.45
N HIS A 209 -9.81 2.15 -6.42
CA HIS A 209 -8.74 2.51 -5.49
C HIS A 209 -8.33 3.97 -5.67
N ILE A 210 -8.10 4.41 -6.91
CA ILE A 210 -7.78 5.81 -7.20
C ILE A 210 -8.93 6.76 -6.84
N GLN A 211 -10.18 6.31 -6.92
CA GLN A 211 -11.34 7.09 -6.48
C GLN A 211 -11.44 7.18 -4.94
N GLY A 212 -10.71 6.34 -4.20
CA GLY A 212 -10.78 6.25 -2.73
C GLY A 212 -11.83 5.26 -2.20
N ASP A 213 -12.49 4.48 -3.07
CA ASP A 213 -13.43 3.42 -2.65
C ASP A 213 -12.68 2.10 -2.44
N VAL A 214 -11.94 2.04 -1.32
CA VAL A 214 -11.07 0.91 -0.95
C VAL A 214 -11.87 -0.38 -0.87
N THR A 215 -13.02 -0.37 -0.20
CA THR A 215 -13.84 -1.59 0.00
C THR A 215 -14.38 -2.13 -1.33
N ALA A 216 -14.82 -1.28 -2.26
CA ALA A 216 -15.20 -1.74 -3.58
C ALA A 216 -13.99 -2.22 -4.39
N ALA A 217 -12.84 -1.56 -4.26
CA ALA A 217 -11.60 -1.97 -4.92
C ALA A 217 -11.15 -3.36 -4.47
N GLU A 218 -11.18 -3.66 -3.17
CA GLU A 218 -10.89 -5.00 -2.63
C GLU A 218 -11.76 -6.07 -3.26
N ARG A 219 -13.07 -5.85 -3.32
CA ARG A 219 -14.01 -6.80 -3.94
C ARG A 219 -13.72 -7.00 -5.42
N ALA A 220 -13.34 -5.94 -6.12
CA ALA A 220 -12.97 -6.03 -7.54
C ALA A 220 -11.66 -6.81 -7.73
N PHE A 221 -10.63 -6.54 -6.93
CA PHE A 221 -9.38 -7.30 -6.99
C PHE A 221 -9.54 -8.75 -6.56
N ALA A 222 -10.38 -9.06 -5.56
CA ALA A 222 -10.70 -10.43 -5.20
C ALA A 222 -11.28 -11.22 -6.39
N ARG A 223 -12.27 -10.65 -7.10
CA ARG A 223 -12.81 -11.25 -8.33
C ARG A 223 -11.75 -11.42 -9.42
N ALA A 224 -10.88 -10.42 -9.60
CA ALA A 224 -9.79 -10.52 -10.56
C ALA A 224 -8.82 -11.67 -10.23
N LEU A 225 -8.51 -11.86 -8.95
CA LEU A 225 -7.62 -12.92 -8.48
C LEU A 225 -8.26 -14.31 -8.58
N ASP A 226 -9.58 -14.44 -8.37
CA ASP A 226 -10.31 -15.70 -8.51
C ASP A 226 -10.38 -16.20 -9.96
N GLU A 227 -10.35 -15.27 -10.93
CA GLU A 227 -10.42 -15.56 -12.38
C GLU A 227 -9.05 -15.48 -13.08
N LEU A 228 -7.99 -15.31 -12.30
CA LEU A 228 -6.64 -15.06 -12.80
C LEU A 228 -6.15 -16.24 -13.65
N PRO A 229 -5.66 -16.01 -14.88
CA PRO A 229 -5.16 -17.10 -15.71
C PRO A 229 -3.80 -17.60 -15.18
N PRO A 230 -3.44 -18.88 -15.41
CA PRO A 230 -2.21 -19.48 -14.85
C PRO A 230 -0.91 -18.74 -15.20
N HIS A 231 -0.87 -18.03 -16.33
CA HIS A 231 0.32 -17.28 -16.74
C HIS A 231 0.53 -15.98 -15.95
N GLU A 232 -0.51 -15.46 -15.30
CA GLU A 232 -0.45 -14.25 -14.46
C GLU A 232 -0.25 -14.57 -12.97
N GLU A 233 -0.48 -15.82 -12.53
CA GLU A 233 -0.42 -16.21 -11.12
C GLU A 233 0.89 -15.80 -10.42
N ALA A 234 2.04 -16.08 -11.05
CA ALA A 234 3.34 -15.76 -10.47
C ALA A 234 3.55 -14.26 -10.27
N ARG A 235 2.96 -13.43 -11.14
CA ARG A 235 3.08 -11.97 -11.06
C ARG A 235 2.19 -11.38 -9.98
N TRP A 236 0.95 -11.85 -9.87
CA TRP A 236 -0.07 -11.27 -8.99
C TRP A 236 -0.12 -11.88 -7.58
N ARG A 237 0.38 -13.11 -7.39
CA ARG A 237 0.28 -13.84 -6.11
C ARG A 237 1.61 -13.98 -5.37
N THR A 238 2.67 -13.34 -5.86
CA THR A 238 3.99 -13.49 -5.24
C THR A 238 4.58 -12.16 -4.77
N PRO A 239 5.27 -12.14 -3.61
CA PRO A 239 5.76 -10.91 -2.98
C PRO A 239 7.05 -10.32 -3.60
N ARG A 240 7.27 -10.46 -4.92
CA ARG A 240 8.61 -10.41 -5.58
C ARG A 240 9.43 -9.18 -5.23
N PHE A 241 8.79 -8.02 -5.28
CA PHE A 241 9.46 -6.73 -5.08
C PHE A 241 9.30 -6.18 -3.66
N ILE A 242 8.36 -6.73 -2.90
CA ILE A 242 7.92 -6.15 -1.63
C ILE A 242 8.58 -6.78 -0.40
N LEU A 243 9.04 -8.03 -0.50
CA LEU A 243 9.86 -8.68 0.53
C LEU A 243 11.36 -8.56 0.23
N SER A 244 12.19 -8.71 1.27
CA SER A 244 13.63 -8.90 1.10
C SER A 244 13.94 -10.19 0.32
N PRO A 245 15.14 -10.31 -0.28
CA PRO A 245 15.56 -11.54 -0.93
C PRO A 245 15.48 -12.77 -0.01
N GLU A 246 15.82 -12.61 1.27
CA GLU A 246 15.79 -13.67 2.28
C GLU A 246 14.35 -14.13 2.56
N SER A 247 13.46 -13.20 2.88
CA SER A 247 12.04 -13.48 3.16
C SER A 247 11.29 -13.98 1.92
N ARG A 248 11.68 -13.48 0.73
CA ARG A 248 11.16 -13.98 -0.54
C ARG A 248 11.58 -15.43 -0.79
N SER A 249 12.84 -15.77 -0.55
CA SER A 249 13.33 -17.15 -0.68
C SER A 249 12.61 -18.10 0.29
N ALA A 250 12.36 -17.66 1.53
CA ALA A 250 11.57 -18.41 2.50
C ALA A 250 10.12 -18.62 2.02
N PHE A 251 9.50 -17.59 1.45
CA PHE A 251 8.16 -17.70 0.85
C PHE A 251 8.13 -18.69 -0.33
N ASP A 252 9.06 -18.56 -1.27
CA ASP A 252 9.11 -19.39 -2.48
C ASP A 252 9.37 -20.88 -2.18
N THR A 253 10.07 -21.18 -1.09
CA THR A 253 10.37 -22.56 -0.65
C THR A 253 9.29 -23.18 0.24
N ALA A 254 8.34 -22.38 0.72
CA ALA A 254 7.23 -22.84 1.54
C ALA A 254 6.24 -23.72 0.74
N SER A 255 5.47 -24.56 1.43
CA SER A 255 4.38 -25.29 0.78
C SER A 255 3.29 -24.33 0.29
N PRO A 256 2.47 -24.69 -0.71
CA PRO A 256 1.39 -23.82 -1.19
C PRO A 256 0.44 -23.34 -0.08
N ASP A 257 0.10 -24.21 0.87
CA ASP A 257 -0.75 -23.84 2.01
C ASP A 257 -0.06 -22.82 2.94
N GLU A 258 1.26 -22.93 3.10
CA GLU A 258 2.03 -21.98 3.91
C GLU A 258 2.21 -20.65 3.17
N GLN A 259 2.43 -20.66 1.85
CA GLN A 259 2.44 -19.44 1.04
C GLN A 259 1.13 -18.68 1.17
N GLN A 260 -0.01 -19.38 1.08
CA GLN A 260 -1.32 -18.77 1.26
C GLN A 260 -1.46 -18.16 2.66
N ARG A 261 -1.08 -18.88 3.72
CA ARG A 261 -1.10 -18.36 5.10
C ARG A 261 -0.23 -17.13 5.28
N LEU A 262 1.00 -17.15 4.76
CA LEU A 262 1.93 -16.02 4.85
C LEU A 262 1.40 -14.80 4.06
N TRP A 263 0.79 -15.04 2.90
CA TRP A 263 0.18 -13.99 2.07
C TRP A 263 -1.00 -13.33 2.77
N GLU A 264 -1.92 -14.12 3.34
CA GLU A 264 -3.06 -13.63 4.11
C GLU A 264 -2.60 -12.82 5.33
N ARG A 265 -1.61 -13.31 6.07
CA ARG A 265 -1.04 -12.61 7.23
C ARG A 265 -0.38 -11.30 6.82
N LEU A 266 0.45 -11.32 5.77
CA LEU A 266 1.11 -10.11 5.26
C LEU A 266 0.08 -9.01 5.03
N TRP A 267 -0.98 -9.28 4.27
CA TRP A 267 -1.97 -8.26 3.96
C TRP A 267 -2.81 -7.88 5.17
N ARG A 268 -3.30 -8.86 5.93
CA ARG A 268 -4.11 -8.63 7.13
C ARG A 268 -3.45 -7.63 8.08
N PHE A 269 -2.15 -7.77 8.33
CA PHE A 269 -1.44 -6.89 9.26
C PHE A 269 -0.77 -5.68 8.59
N SER A 270 -0.72 -5.61 7.26
CA SER A 270 -0.27 -4.42 6.52
C SER A 270 -1.36 -3.38 6.29
N ASN A 271 -2.59 -3.60 6.77
CA ASN A 271 -3.64 -2.58 6.72
C ASN A 271 -3.14 -1.29 7.43
N PRO A 272 -3.12 -0.10 6.81
CA PRO A 272 -2.59 1.08 7.45
C PRO A 272 -3.36 1.46 8.72
N LEU A 273 -4.70 1.48 8.66
CA LEU A 273 -5.61 1.72 9.78
C LEU A 273 -6.83 0.80 9.68
N PHE A 274 -7.19 0.13 10.78
CA PHE A 274 -8.47 -0.57 10.93
C PHE A 274 -9.66 0.37 11.18
N LEU A 275 -9.42 1.65 11.49
CA LEU A 275 -10.46 2.69 11.50
C LEU A 275 -11.07 2.93 10.11
N VAL A 276 -10.31 2.70 9.03
CA VAL A 276 -10.79 2.85 7.66
C VAL A 276 -11.29 1.49 7.16
N GLU A 277 -12.48 1.46 6.56
CA GLU A 277 -13.07 0.22 6.04
C GLU A 277 -12.30 -0.29 4.80
N GLY A 278 -11.92 -1.57 4.85
CA GLY A 278 -11.06 -2.21 3.86
C GLY A 278 -9.57 -2.05 4.18
N ASN A 279 -8.73 -2.62 3.32
CA ASN A 279 -7.29 -2.64 3.43
C ASN A 279 -6.67 -1.85 2.26
N ASP A 280 -6.48 -0.57 2.52
CA ASP A 280 -5.97 0.39 1.53
C ASP A 280 -4.56 0.01 1.01
N ARG A 281 -3.73 -0.60 1.86
CA ARG A 281 -2.39 -1.05 1.45
C ARG A 281 -2.44 -2.27 0.52
N PHE A 282 -3.42 -3.16 0.70
CA PHE A 282 -3.69 -4.30 -0.18
C PHE A 282 -4.17 -3.80 -1.54
N THR A 283 -5.16 -2.91 -1.58
CA THR A 283 -5.68 -2.35 -2.84
C THR A 283 -4.63 -1.54 -3.57
N GLU A 284 -3.79 -0.78 -2.86
CA GLU A 284 -2.65 -0.08 -3.44
C GLU A 284 -1.65 -1.06 -4.10
N HIS A 285 -1.37 -2.21 -3.49
CA HIS A 285 -0.46 -3.18 -4.08
C HIS A 285 -0.97 -3.68 -5.43
N TYR A 286 -2.25 -4.07 -5.48
CA TYR A 286 -2.86 -4.56 -6.71
C TYR A 286 -3.12 -3.45 -7.73
N ALA A 287 -3.37 -2.22 -7.29
CA ALA A 287 -3.42 -1.04 -8.15
C ALA A 287 -2.07 -0.81 -8.84
N ARG A 288 -0.94 -0.99 -8.13
CA ARG A 288 0.41 -0.89 -8.72
C ARG A 288 0.69 -2.01 -9.71
N ILE A 289 0.29 -3.24 -9.41
CA ILE A 289 0.44 -4.36 -10.36
C ILE A 289 -0.41 -4.10 -11.61
N ALA A 290 -1.67 -3.70 -11.45
CA ALA A 290 -2.54 -3.32 -12.57
C ALA A 290 -1.89 -2.21 -13.41
N LEU A 291 -1.37 -1.16 -12.78
CA LEU A 291 -0.67 -0.11 -13.51
C LEU A 291 0.61 -0.61 -14.19
N ALA A 292 1.38 -1.49 -13.56
CA ALA A 292 2.55 -2.09 -14.19
C ALA A 292 2.16 -2.88 -15.46
N THR A 293 1.09 -3.66 -15.41
CA THR A 293 0.52 -4.36 -16.58
C THR A 293 0.01 -3.38 -17.64
N ILE A 294 -0.61 -2.26 -17.25
CA ILE A 294 -1.02 -1.20 -18.21
C ILE A 294 0.20 -0.60 -18.92
N ARG A 295 1.33 -0.44 -18.21
CA ARG A 295 2.54 0.19 -18.74
C ARG A 295 3.36 -0.73 -19.66
N GLU A 296 3.06 -2.02 -19.71
CA GLU A 296 3.68 -2.93 -20.66
C GLU A 296 3.39 -2.51 -22.10
N ASP A 297 4.44 -2.49 -22.92
CA ASP A 297 4.40 -2.01 -24.31
C ASP A 297 3.86 -0.57 -24.49
N ALA A 298 3.87 0.26 -23.44
CA ALA A 298 3.46 1.66 -23.51
C ALA A 298 4.68 2.59 -23.49
N GLY A 299 4.56 3.74 -24.14
CA GLY A 299 5.45 4.87 -23.93
C GLY A 299 5.39 5.35 -22.47
N HIS A 300 6.49 5.91 -21.99
CA HIS A 300 6.63 6.39 -20.62
C HIS A 300 7.49 7.66 -20.56
N PRO A 301 7.24 8.61 -19.63
CA PRO A 301 8.03 9.85 -19.50
C PRO A 301 9.54 9.66 -19.38
N PHE A 302 9.98 8.57 -18.74
CA PHE A 302 11.41 8.24 -18.66
C PHE A 302 12.06 7.95 -20.03
N GLN A 303 11.28 7.73 -21.10
CA GLN A 303 11.75 7.32 -22.43
C GLN A 303 12.63 6.06 -22.42
N LEU A 304 12.41 5.20 -21.43
CA LEU A 304 13.03 3.89 -21.33
C LEU A 304 12.02 2.83 -21.75
N ALA A 305 12.52 1.74 -22.32
CA ALA A 305 11.69 0.56 -22.51
C ALA A 305 11.21 0.05 -21.15
N TRP A 306 9.94 -0.32 -21.05
CA TRP A 306 9.38 -0.91 -19.84
C TRP A 306 10.04 -2.27 -19.59
N GLU A 307 10.76 -2.38 -18.48
CA GLU A 307 11.42 -3.61 -18.03
C GLU A 307 11.19 -3.77 -16.53
N GLU A 308 11.74 -4.86 -15.96
CA GLU A 308 11.59 -5.21 -14.55
C GLU A 308 11.99 -4.08 -13.59
N ASP A 309 12.95 -3.23 -13.94
CA ASP A 309 13.39 -2.17 -13.06
C ASP A 309 12.34 -1.06 -12.85
N LEU A 310 11.60 -0.71 -13.90
CA LEU A 310 10.47 0.21 -13.82
C LEU A 310 9.28 -0.42 -13.10
N GLU A 311 9.01 -1.70 -13.35
CA GLU A 311 7.98 -2.45 -12.64
C GLU A 311 8.30 -2.55 -11.14
N GLU A 312 9.53 -2.93 -10.77
CA GLU A 312 9.97 -2.98 -9.38
C GLU A 312 9.85 -1.61 -8.71
N SER A 313 10.30 -0.54 -9.39
CA SER A 313 10.20 0.81 -8.86
C SER A 313 8.75 1.21 -8.60
N LEU A 314 7.85 0.97 -9.56
CA LEU A 314 6.42 1.26 -9.42
C LEU A 314 5.78 0.45 -8.28
N ILE A 315 6.07 -0.85 -8.20
CA ILE A 315 5.48 -1.71 -7.16
C ILE A 315 5.98 -1.33 -5.77
N ARG A 316 7.27 -0.97 -5.64
CA ARG A 316 7.87 -0.59 -4.35
C ARG A 316 7.47 0.82 -3.93
N TYR A 317 7.54 1.80 -4.82
CA TYR A 317 7.46 3.21 -4.46
C TYR A 317 6.16 3.91 -4.85
N GLY A 318 5.35 3.25 -5.69
CA GLY A 318 4.07 3.76 -6.13
C GLY A 318 4.18 4.69 -7.33
N ARG A 319 3.08 5.37 -7.62
CA ARG A 319 2.96 6.28 -8.75
C ARG A 319 3.72 7.57 -8.50
N GLU A 320 4.29 8.11 -9.56
CA GLU A 320 4.83 9.46 -9.56
C GLU A 320 3.69 10.49 -9.51
N ILE A 321 3.82 11.48 -8.63
CA ILE A 321 2.90 12.62 -8.50
C ILE A 321 3.25 13.76 -9.45
N GLY A 322 4.44 13.72 -10.04
CA GLY A 322 4.95 14.78 -10.89
C GLY A 322 6.27 14.43 -11.56
N TRP A 323 6.64 15.26 -12.53
CA TRP A 323 7.82 15.06 -13.37
C TRP A 323 8.63 16.34 -13.48
N SER A 324 9.94 16.24 -13.31
CA SER A 324 10.87 17.31 -13.68
C SER A 324 11.87 16.82 -14.71
N ARG A 325 12.45 17.75 -15.48
CA ARG A 325 13.52 17.46 -16.44
C ARG A 325 14.76 18.19 -15.99
N THR A 326 15.83 17.46 -15.70
CA THR A 326 17.10 18.07 -15.29
C THR A 326 18.09 18.00 -16.42
N GLN A 327 18.96 18.99 -16.55
CA GLN A 327 20.10 18.96 -17.47
C GLN A 327 21.41 19.01 -16.67
N ARG A 328 22.37 18.17 -17.05
CA ARG A 328 23.74 18.28 -16.51
C ARG A 328 24.41 19.54 -17.08
N PRO A 329 25.21 20.29 -16.29
CA PRO A 329 26.08 21.32 -16.84
C PRO A 329 26.96 20.70 -17.92
N SER A 330 26.96 21.28 -19.12
CA SER A 330 27.78 20.78 -20.22
C SER A 330 29.26 20.90 -19.85
N MET A 331 29.92 19.75 -19.61
CA MET A 331 31.35 19.65 -19.33
C MET A 331 32.09 18.94 -20.48
N GLY A 332 31.64 19.09 -21.73
CA GLY A 332 32.30 18.47 -22.89
C GLY A 332 31.64 18.74 -24.25
N THR A 333 32.32 18.33 -25.32
CA THR A 333 31.92 18.50 -26.74
C THR A 333 31.05 17.36 -27.30
N GLY A 334 30.49 16.51 -26.43
CA GLY A 334 29.68 15.35 -26.84
C GLY A 334 28.26 15.74 -27.28
N LEU A 335 27.75 15.08 -28.33
CA LEU A 335 26.38 15.25 -28.87
C LEU A 335 25.29 14.50 -28.07
N GLN A 336 25.57 14.01 -26.87
CA GLN A 336 24.55 13.30 -26.08
C GLN A 336 23.62 14.31 -25.40
N ASP A 337 22.30 14.10 -25.51
CA ASP A 337 21.31 14.90 -24.78
C ASP A 337 21.57 14.75 -23.27
N PRO A 338 22.01 15.82 -22.57
CA PRO A 338 22.37 15.74 -21.16
C PRO A 338 21.15 15.80 -20.25
N ARG A 339 19.93 15.80 -20.82
CA ARG A 339 18.67 15.87 -20.09
C ARG A 339 18.28 14.52 -19.50
N THR A 340 17.65 14.54 -18.35
CA THR A 340 17.15 13.34 -17.66
C THR A 340 15.84 13.68 -16.98
N ILE A 341 14.84 12.82 -17.15
CA ILE A 341 13.56 12.93 -16.48
C ILE A 341 13.66 12.38 -15.06
N VAL A 342 13.03 13.08 -14.13
CA VAL A 342 12.95 12.75 -12.72
C VAL A 342 11.48 12.63 -12.36
N GLY A 343 11.09 11.45 -11.90
CA GLY A 343 9.78 11.21 -11.29
C GLY A 343 9.83 11.57 -9.81
N HIS A 344 8.77 12.20 -9.31
CA HIS A 344 8.63 12.61 -7.91
C HIS A 344 7.55 11.79 -7.22
N HIS A 345 7.76 11.43 -5.96
CA HIS A 345 6.79 10.65 -5.18
C HIS A 345 6.18 11.49 -4.04
N HIS A 346 5.10 11.01 -3.44
CA HIS A 346 4.48 11.75 -2.33
C HIS A 346 5.49 11.97 -1.17
N PRO A 347 5.63 13.21 -0.62
CA PRO A 347 6.57 13.49 0.47
C PRO A 347 6.18 12.77 1.78
N GLY A 348 4.89 12.54 1.98
CA GLY A 348 4.33 11.75 3.09
C GLY A 348 4.55 10.23 2.96
N SER A 349 5.15 9.74 1.87
CA SER A 349 5.37 8.30 1.69
C SER A 349 6.23 7.68 2.81
N ARG A 350 5.74 6.59 3.41
CA ARG A 350 6.39 5.79 4.47
C ARG A 350 6.27 4.30 4.20
N GLY A 351 6.96 3.46 4.98
CA GLY A 351 6.77 2.01 4.94
C GLY A 351 5.49 1.58 5.68
N TYR A 352 4.63 0.81 5.01
CA TYR A 352 3.37 0.32 5.56
C TYR A 352 3.22 -1.21 5.53
N LEU A 353 4.25 -1.93 5.06
CA LEU A 353 4.22 -3.39 5.09
C LEU A 353 4.58 -3.95 6.45
N PHE A 354 4.03 -5.12 6.75
CA PHE A 354 4.36 -5.85 7.96
C PHE A 354 5.83 -6.29 8.00
N PRO A 355 6.60 -6.02 9.08
CA PRO A 355 7.96 -6.49 9.21
C PRO A 355 7.97 -7.99 9.04
N GLU A 356 8.67 -8.36 7.99
CA GLU A 356 8.69 -9.69 7.44
C GLU A 356 9.24 -10.72 8.43
N GLU A 357 10.09 -10.30 9.36
CA GLU A 357 10.64 -11.13 10.43
C GLU A 357 9.59 -11.67 11.41
N PHE A 358 8.41 -11.04 11.51
CA PHE A 358 7.33 -11.47 12.40
C PHE A 358 6.18 -12.16 11.67
N LEU A 359 6.24 -12.37 10.35
CA LEU A 359 5.11 -12.97 9.59
C LEU A 359 4.73 -14.38 10.06
N ILE A 360 5.70 -15.13 10.59
CA ILE A 360 5.48 -16.48 11.14
C ILE A 360 4.74 -16.41 12.48
N SER A 361 5.03 -15.40 13.30
CA SER A 361 4.40 -15.20 14.62
C SER A 361 4.04 -13.73 14.84
N PRO A 362 2.99 -13.20 14.18
CA PRO A 362 2.66 -11.78 14.25
C PRO A 362 2.46 -11.24 15.67
N ALA A 363 1.95 -12.06 16.60
CA ALA A 363 1.73 -11.64 17.99
C ALA A 363 3.03 -11.51 18.83
N ASP A 364 4.20 -11.80 18.26
CA ASP A 364 5.49 -11.57 18.91
C ASP A 364 6.12 -10.22 18.50
N VAL A 365 5.45 -9.43 17.66
CA VAL A 365 5.95 -8.12 17.20
C VAL A 365 6.10 -7.16 18.38
N PRO A 366 7.28 -6.57 18.63
CA PRO A 366 7.45 -5.59 19.69
C PRO A 366 6.96 -4.20 19.24
N PRO A 367 6.62 -3.29 20.18
CA PRO A 367 6.13 -1.95 19.85
C PRO A 367 7.05 -1.17 18.88
N GLU A 368 8.36 -1.31 19.05
CA GLU A 368 9.36 -0.59 18.26
C GLU A 368 9.48 -1.07 16.80
N ALA A 369 9.07 -2.29 16.51
CA ALA A 369 9.13 -2.86 15.16
C ALA A 369 8.09 -2.21 14.23
N TRP A 370 7.09 -1.51 14.78
CA TRP A 370 6.01 -0.88 14.03
C TRP A 370 5.90 0.63 14.26
N ILE A 371 7.00 1.29 14.61
CA ILE A 371 7.04 2.76 14.63
C ILE A 371 7.02 3.24 13.18
N THR A 372 6.06 4.09 12.82
CA THR A 372 5.88 4.78 11.52
C THR A 372 7.12 4.70 10.63
N ALA A 373 7.15 3.70 9.73
CA ALA A 373 8.40 3.20 9.19
C ALA A 373 9.19 4.32 8.48
N PRO A 374 10.53 4.33 8.63
CA PRO A 374 11.37 5.37 8.07
C PRO A 374 11.16 5.50 6.56
N ARG A 375 11.46 6.68 6.02
CA ARG A 375 11.41 6.91 4.58
C ARG A 375 12.42 6.03 3.83
N GLU A 376 13.40 5.45 4.52
CA GLU A 376 14.33 4.45 3.99
C GLU A 376 13.72 3.05 3.79
N ALA A 377 12.41 2.86 4.02
CA ALA A 377 11.74 1.58 3.87
C ALA A 377 11.82 0.99 2.45
N ARG A 378 11.78 -0.35 2.35
CA ARG A 378 11.81 -1.08 1.07
C ARG A 378 10.66 -0.70 0.15
N THR A 379 9.48 -0.43 0.72
CA THR A 379 8.30 0.04 -0.02
C THR A 379 7.74 1.29 0.61
N TRP A 380 7.14 2.13 -0.21
CA TRP A 380 6.46 3.35 0.17
C TRP A 380 4.99 3.27 -0.07
N TYR A 381 4.24 3.97 0.77
CA TYR A 381 2.87 4.34 0.50
C TYR A 381 2.53 5.63 1.25
N ALA A 382 1.59 6.41 0.73
CA ALA A 382 0.99 7.54 1.43
C ALA A 382 -0.52 7.40 1.24
N ALA A 383 -1.24 7.05 2.30
CA ALA A 383 -2.68 6.88 2.25
C ALA A 383 -3.34 8.25 1.97
N PRO A 384 -4.22 8.38 0.96
CA PRO A 384 -4.83 9.67 0.61
C PRO A 384 -5.62 10.32 1.74
N TYR A 385 -6.23 9.51 2.62
CA TYR A 385 -7.01 9.99 3.77
C TYR A 385 -6.15 10.46 4.95
N ALA A 386 -4.88 10.02 5.01
CA ALA A 386 -3.95 10.40 6.09
C ALA A 386 -2.50 10.36 5.58
N PRO A 387 -2.10 11.29 4.69
CA PRO A 387 -0.74 11.36 4.18
C PRO A 387 0.30 11.71 5.25
N ASP A 388 -0.12 12.36 6.34
CA ASP A 388 0.74 12.69 7.48
C ASP A 388 0.56 11.69 8.62
N PHE A 389 1.44 10.68 8.65
CA PHE A 389 1.36 9.58 9.58
C PHE A 389 2.42 9.71 10.67
N ARG A 390 1.98 9.68 11.93
CA ARG A 390 2.78 10.11 13.09
C ARG A 390 2.89 9.02 14.15
N GLY A 391 3.98 9.08 14.91
CA GLY A 391 4.18 8.18 16.05
C GLY A 391 3.21 8.52 17.18
N LEU A 392 2.62 7.50 17.81
CA LEU A 392 1.68 7.70 18.92
C LEU A 392 2.36 7.42 20.26
N GLU A 393 2.32 8.38 21.18
CA GLU A 393 2.64 8.11 22.58
C GLU A 393 1.50 7.27 23.18
N THR A 394 1.80 6.04 23.55
CA THR A 394 0.81 5.07 24.05
C THR A 394 1.32 4.28 25.23
N GLN A 395 0.37 3.75 26.00
CA GLN A 395 0.60 2.69 26.96
C GLN A 395 -0.47 1.62 26.79
N VAL A 396 -0.08 0.35 26.62
CA VAL A 396 -1.04 -0.75 26.49
C VAL A 396 -0.84 -1.73 27.63
N ALA A 397 -1.84 -1.86 28.48
CA ALA A 397 -1.83 -2.82 29.58
C ALA A 397 -2.69 -4.03 29.25
N ARG A 398 -2.23 -5.23 29.64
CA ARG A 398 -3.00 -6.47 29.56
C ARG A 398 -3.30 -7.00 30.95
N PHE A 399 -4.57 -7.28 31.23
CA PHE A 399 -5.02 -7.85 32.49
C PHE A 399 -5.69 -9.19 32.27
N ARG A 400 -5.17 -10.23 32.93
CA ARG A 400 -5.78 -11.56 32.89
C ARG A 400 -7.09 -11.57 33.68
N ARG A 401 -8.10 -12.25 33.14
CA ARG A 401 -9.45 -12.45 33.71
C ARG A 401 -9.93 -13.87 33.40
N GLY A 402 -9.37 -14.86 34.08
CA GLY A 402 -9.69 -16.28 33.83
C GLY A 402 -9.27 -16.70 32.42
N ASP A 403 -10.25 -17.18 31.65
CA ASP A 403 -10.17 -17.54 30.22
C ASP A 403 -10.21 -16.33 29.27
N SER A 404 -10.36 -15.11 29.82
CA SER A 404 -10.39 -13.86 29.08
C SER A 404 -9.22 -12.94 29.42
N LEU A 405 -8.92 -12.03 28.50
CA LEU A 405 -7.96 -10.96 28.65
C LEU A 405 -8.68 -9.62 28.49
N LEU A 406 -8.27 -8.63 29.29
CA LEU A 406 -8.68 -7.25 29.19
C LEU A 406 -7.49 -6.44 28.71
N VAL A 407 -7.59 -5.79 27.56
CA VAL A 407 -6.56 -4.88 27.03
C VAL A 407 -7.05 -3.45 27.22
N VAL A 408 -6.16 -2.62 27.74
CA VAL A 408 -6.40 -1.21 28.01
C VAL A 408 -5.35 -0.42 27.24
N GLY A 409 -5.78 0.39 26.29
CA GLY A 409 -4.91 1.29 25.53
C GLY A 409 -5.16 2.73 25.96
N ALA A 410 -4.16 3.36 26.58
CA ALA A 410 -4.17 4.79 26.83
C ALA A 410 -3.41 5.51 25.72
N TYR A 411 -3.96 6.62 25.24
CA TYR A 411 -3.36 7.40 24.16
C TYR A 411 -3.42 8.89 24.44
N ARG A 412 -2.40 9.59 23.95
CA ARG A 412 -2.36 11.04 23.87
C ARG A 412 -1.61 11.41 22.57
N PRO A 413 -2.29 11.89 21.53
CA PRO A 413 -1.60 12.35 20.33
C PRO A 413 -0.78 13.59 20.66
N ASP A 414 0.39 13.70 20.06
CA ASP A 414 1.16 14.94 20.03
C ASP A 414 0.98 15.59 18.65
N PRO A 415 0.20 16.69 18.53
CA PRO A 415 0.01 17.40 17.27
C PRO A 415 1.28 18.06 16.73
N ALA A 416 2.33 18.20 17.55
CA ALA A 416 3.63 18.67 17.11
C ALA A 416 4.58 17.53 16.73
N SER A 417 4.22 16.27 17.01
CA SER A 417 5.02 15.13 16.58
C SER A 417 4.99 15.01 15.06
N SER A 418 6.12 15.26 14.41
CA SER A 418 6.31 15.04 12.99
C SER A 418 7.36 13.94 12.80
N VAL A 419 7.13 13.04 11.84
CA VAL A 419 8.14 12.05 11.43
C VAL A 419 9.18 12.69 10.50
N VAL A 420 8.90 13.89 9.98
CA VAL A 420 9.77 14.76 9.16
C VAL A 420 9.34 16.23 9.36
N ASP A 421 10.29 17.17 9.37
CA ASP A 421 10.06 18.61 9.09
C ASP A 421 9.54 18.74 7.65
N VAL A 422 8.24 18.52 7.46
CA VAL A 422 7.57 18.89 6.22
C VAL A 422 7.11 20.33 6.45
N ASP A 423 7.92 21.30 6.01
CA ASP A 423 7.36 22.61 5.71
C ASP A 423 6.30 22.35 4.62
N LEU A 424 5.04 22.26 5.03
CA LEU A 424 3.92 22.32 4.10
C LEU A 424 4.03 23.69 3.45
N VAL A 425 4.72 23.77 2.32
CA VAL A 425 4.80 25.01 1.54
C VAL A 425 3.36 25.38 1.18
N ALA A 426 2.87 26.38 1.91
CA ALA A 426 1.56 26.96 1.74
C ALA A 426 1.32 27.25 0.26
N ALA A 427 0.07 27.06 -0.17
CA ALA A 427 -0.42 27.46 -1.47
C ALA A 427 -0.15 28.95 -1.70
N GLY A 428 0.97 29.23 -2.35
CA GLY A 428 1.50 30.57 -2.55
C GLY A 428 2.74 30.52 -3.42
N ARG A 429 2.69 29.81 -4.54
CA ARG A 429 3.70 29.97 -5.58
C ARG A 429 3.44 31.31 -6.26
N ASP A 430 4.26 32.30 -5.92
CA ASP A 430 4.50 33.46 -6.78
C ASP A 430 4.95 32.93 -8.14
N ASP A 431 4.06 33.04 -9.12
CA ASP A 431 4.33 32.75 -10.51
C ASP A 431 5.23 33.88 -11.07
N PRO A 432 6.51 33.62 -11.40
CA PRO A 432 7.38 34.62 -12.01
C PRO A 432 7.00 34.95 -13.46
N PHE A 433 5.96 34.30 -14.00
CA PHE A 433 5.37 34.52 -15.32
C PHE A 433 3.91 34.99 -15.28
N ALA A 434 3.34 35.30 -14.11
CA ALA A 434 2.08 36.04 -13.98
C ALA A 434 2.26 37.55 -14.29
N GLY A 435 3.18 37.87 -15.20
CA GLY A 435 3.28 39.17 -15.83
C GLY A 435 2.05 39.36 -16.72
N GLY A 436 1.24 40.35 -16.36
CA GLY A 436 -0.07 40.65 -16.92
C GLY A 436 -0.27 40.31 -18.39
N ASP A 437 -1.43 39.71 -18.67
CA ASP A 437 -1.98 39.55 -20.01
C ASP A 437 -1.93 40.91 -20.75
N PRO A 438 -1.17 41.03 -21.85
CA PRO A 438 -1.07 42.26 -22.63
C PRO A 438 -2.40 42.68 -23.29
N PHE A 439 -3.42 41.83 -23.23
CA PHE A 439 -4.73 42.04 -23.87
C PHE A 439 -5.86 42.34 -22.89
N ASP A 440 -5.61 42.37 -21.58
CA ASP A 440 -6.62 42.76 -20.59
C ASP A 440 -6.78 44.30 -20.52
N ARG A 441 -7.46 44.84 -21.53
CA ARG A 441 -8.05 46.18 -21.49
C ARG A 441 -9.56 46.08 -21.54
N GLY A 442 -10.17 45.90 -20.38
CA GLY A 442 -11.56 46.28 -20.15
C GLY A 442 -12.31 45.29 -19.29
N GLY A 443 -12.66 45.74 -18.08
CA GLY A 443 -13.29 44.94 -17.05
C GLY A 443 -14.54 44.19 -17.52
N GLY A 444 -14.55 42.90 -17.21
CA GLY A 444 -15.68 42.00 -17.32
C GLY A 444 -15.25 40.65 -16.74
N GLY A 445 -15.63 40.37 -15.49
CA GLY A 445 -15.27 39.13 -14.82
C GLY A 445 -15.77 37.90 -15.58
N ASP A 446 -14.87 36.95 -15.82
CA ASP A 446 -15.18 35.66 -16.43
C ASP A 446 -16.04 34.80 -15.49
N PRO A 447 -17.28 34.42 -15.88
CA PRO A 447 -18.18 33.63 -15.04
C PRO A 447 -17.87 32.12 -15.05
N PHE A 448 -16.83 31.63 -15.75
CA PHE A 448 -16.55 30.19 -15.90
C PHE A 448 -15.46 29.61 -14.99
N ARG A 449 -14.85 30.41 -14.09
CA ARG A 449 -13.91 29.89 -13.08
C ARG A 449 -14.67 29.30 -11.89
N ARG A 450 -15.24 28.10 -12.06
CA ARG A 450 -15.85 27.33 -10.97
C ARG A 450 -15.44 25.86 -11.09
N GLY A 451 -14.51 25.42 -10.25
CA GLY A 451 -14.08 24.02 -10.18
C GLY A 451 -12.76 23.81 -9.43
N THR A 452 -12.88 23.53 -8.14
CA THR A 452 -11.92 22.82 -7.25
C THR A 452 -10.50 23.36 -7.15
N THR A 453 -10.35 24.50 -6.49
CA THR A 453 -9.28 24.68 -5.50
C THR A 453 -9.97 24.64 -4.15
N GLU A 454 -9.83 23.54 -3.41
CA GLU A 454 -10.11 23.58 -1.97
C GLU A 454 -9.09 24.54 -1.36
N SER A 455 -9.60 25.68 -0.92
CA SER A 455 -8.84 26.69 -0.20
C SER A 455 -8.55 26.16 1.21
N PHE A 456 -7.30 25.77 1.46
CA PHE A 456 -6.81 25.50 2.80
C PHE A 456 -6.71 26.81 3.59
N PRO A 457 -7.10 26.84 4.88
CA PRO A 457 -6.96 28.03 5.72
C PRO A 457 -5.48 28.38 5.90
N SER A 458 -5.11 29.62 5.58
CA SER A 458 -3.78 30.17 5.85
C SER A 458 -3.62 30.39 7.36
N GLY A 459 -2.78 29.58 8.01
CA GLY A 459 -2.44 29.75 9.42
C GLY A 459 -1.38 30.83 9.62
N ASP A 460 -1.71 31.85 10.39
CA ASP A 460 -0.74 32.74 11.03
C ASP A 460 0.04 31.93 12.10
N GLU A 461 1.34 32.17 12.21
CA GLU A 461 2.31 31.38 13.01
C GLU A 461 2.16 31.47 14.55
N ASP A 462 0.99 31.83 15.10
CA ASP A 462 0.79 32.02 16.55
C ASP A 462 -0.53 31.41 17.09
N ASP A 463 -0.95 30.23 16.60
CA ASP A 463 -2.02 29.44 17.26
C ASP A 463 -1.85 27.91 17.04
N VAL A 464 -0.88 27.30 17.73
CA VAL A 464 -0.74 25.83 17.83
C VAL A 464 -1.74 25.25 18.84
N SER A 465 -3.01 25.52 18.57
CA SER A 465 -4.16 24.76 19.03
C SER A 465 -5.06 24.50 17.83
N ALA A 466 -4.50 23.91 16.77
CA ALA A 466 -5.30 23.40 15.67
C ALA A 466 -6.39 22.50 16.27
N GLU A 467 -7.64 22.93 16.17
CA GLU A 467 -8.77 22.18 16.67
C GLU A 467 -8.83 20.89 15.86
N LEU A 468 -8.37 19.77 16.45
CA LEU A 468 -8.63 18.42 15.95
C LEU A 468 -10.16 18.22 16.02
N GLU A 469 -10.87 18.70 15.02
CA GLU A 469 -12.31 18.50 14.81
C GLU A 469 -12.50 17.17 14.08
N GLY A 470 -13.28 16.25 14.65
CA GLY A 470 -13.58 14.96 13.99
C GLY A 470 -12.55 13.85 14.22
N LEU A 471 -11.69 13.96 15.25
CA LEU A 471 -10.77 12.89 15.63
C LEU A 471 -11.52 11.60 15.99
N GLN A 472 -11.20 10.51 15.31
CA GLN A 472 -11.64 9.16 15.64
C GLN A 472 -10.49 8.41 16.31
N ALA A 473 -10.79 7.62 17.34
CA ALA A 473 -9.83 6.75 18.02
C ALA A 473 -10.37 5.32 18.05
N GLY A 474 -9.47 4.33 17.95
CA GLY A 474 -9.84 2.93 17.95
C GLY A 474 -8.77 2.04 18.56
N LEU A 475 -9.20 1.07 19.37
CA LEU A 475 -8.38 -0.02 19.87
C LEU A 475 -8.87 -1.34 19.28
N PHE A 476 -7.98 -2.00 18.56
CA PHE A 476 -8.24 -3.24 17.83
C PHE A 476 -7.38 -4.37 18.38
N LEU A 477 -7.95 -5.57 18.51
CA LEU A 477 -7.22 -6.82 18.70
C LEU A 477 -7.44 -7.70 17.47
N VAL A 478 -6.37 -7.86 16.70
CA VAL A 478 -6.34 -8.62 15.45
C VAL A 478 -5.76 -9.99 15.76
N PRO A 479 -6.56 -11.07 15.73
CA PRO A 479 -6.06 -12.40 16.06
C PRO A 479 -5.09 -12.94 15.00
N GLU A 480 -4.06 -13.64 15.46
CA GLU A 480 -3.00 -14.25 14.64
C GLU A 480 -3.49 -15.42 13.75
N ASP A 481 -4.59 -16.05 14.15
CA ASP A 481 -5.19 -17.21 13.50
C ASP A 481 -6.17 -16.84 12.37
N GLY A 482 -6.33 -15.54 12.08
CA GLY A 482 -7.25 -15.06 11.05
C GLY A 482 -8.70 -14.88 11.50
N GLY A 483 -9.01 -15.07 12.79
CA GLY A 483 -10.35 -14.84 13.35
C GLY A 483 -10.87 -13.40 13.25
N GLU A 484 -12.05 -13.14 13.79
CA GLU A 484 -12.66 -11.81 13.74
C GLU A 484 -11.85 -10.76 14.53
N VAL A 485 -11.66 -9.57 13.94
CA VAL A 485 -11.03 -8.43 14.61
C VAL A 485 -11.97 -7.88 15.67
N ARG A 486 -11.50 -7.80 16.91
CA ARG A 486 -12.26 -7.18 18.01
C ARG A 486 -11.89 -5.71 18.06
N ARG A 487 -12.88 -4.84 18.24
CA ARG A 487 -12.65 -3.38 18.28
C ARG A 487 -13.49 -2.66 19.31
N ILE A 488 -12.98 -1.52 19.75
CA ILE A 488 -13.71 -0.48 20.48
C ILE A 488 -13.24 0.87 19.94
N GLU A 489 -14.17 1.78 19.72
CA GLU A 489 -13.92 3.08 19.12
C GLU A 489 -14.35 4.20 20.08
N GLY A 490 -13.77 5.38 19.91
CA GLY A 490 -14.06 6.59 20.67
C GLY A 490 -13.77 7.84 19.83
N ALA A 491 -14.09 9.00 20.39
CA ALA A 491 -13.88 10.30 19.73
C ALA A 491 -13.19 11.31 20.67
N GLU A 492 -12.62 10.83 21.78
CA GLU A 492 -11.91 11.69 22.74
C GLU A 492 -10.50 12.00 22.21
N ARG A 493 -10.04 13.24 22.43
CA ARG A 493 -8.71 13.70 21.98
C ARG A 493 -7.57 12.96 22.65
N GLU A 494 -7.74 12.65 23.92
CA GLU A 494 -6.90 11.77 24.71
C GLU A 494 -7.84 10.92 25.56
N GLY A 495 -7.44 9.70 25.88
CA GLY A 495 -8.36 8.82 26.58
C GLY A 495 -7.83 7.41 26.79
N VAL A 496 -8.74 6.57 27.29
CA VAL A 496 -8.47 5.17 27.59
C VAL A 496 -9.53 4.31 26.94
N LEU A 497 -9.11 3.46 26.01
CA LEU A 497 -9.96 2.45 25.39
C LEU A 497 -9.74 1.11 26.06
N THR A 498 -10.82 0.37 26.30
CA THR A 498 -10.78 -0.93 26.98
C THR A 498 -11.51 -1.98 26.17
N LEU A 499 -10.85 -3.11 25.92
CA LEU A 499 -11.40 -4.21 25.14
C LEU A 499 -11.22 -5.55 25.86
N ARG A 500 -12.27 -6.36 25.86
CA ARG A 500 -12.23 -7.75 26.37
C ARG A 500 -12.17 -8.75 25.22
N ALA A 501 -11.29 -9.73 25.33
CA ALA A 501 -11.17 -10.85 24.39
C ALA A 501 -10.92 -12.17 25.14
N PRO A 502 -11.15 -13.33 24.51
CA PRO A 502 -10.62 -14.61 25.00
C PRO A 502 -9.11 -14.58 25.13
N ALA A 503 -8.55 -15.49 25.93
CA ALA A 503 -7.13 -15.81 25.90
C ALA A 503 -6.72 -16.23 24.48
N GLY A 504 -5.58 -15.73 24.01
CA GLY A 504 -5.13 -15.96 22.64
C GLY A 504 -3.89 -15.14 22.28
N ARG A 505 -3.57 -15.14 20.99
CA ARG A 505 -2.45 -14.43 20.39
C ARG A 505 -2.99 -13.37 19.43
N TYR A 506 -2.68 -12.11 19.70
CA TYR A 506 -3.21 -10.96 18.98
C TYR A 506 -2.10 -9.98 18.62
N VAL A 507 -2.31 -9.21 17.56
CA VAL A 507 -1.67 -7.91 17.39
C VAL A 507 -2.67 -6.85 17.83
N SER A 508 -2.29 -6.05 18.82
CA SER A 508 -3.04 -4.86 19.19
C SER A 508 -2.71 -3.72 18.24
N SER A 509 -3.72 -2.92 17.90
CA SER A 509 -3.55 -1.67 17.15
C SER A 509 -4.32 -0.57 17.87
N LEU A 510 -3.62 0.47 18.33
CA LEU A 510 -4.23 1.69 18.84
C LEU A 510 -4.04 2.77 17.80
N GLU A 511 -5.14 3.31 17.30
CA GLU A 511 -5.19 4.13 16.10
C GLU A 511 -5.98 5.39 16.35
N LEU A 512 -5.51 6.50 15.79
CA LEU A 512 -6.23 7.76 15.72
C LEU A 512 -6.23 8.25 14.27
N LEU A 513 -7.36 8.83 13.86
CA LEU A 513 -7.54 9.42 12.54
C LEU A 513 -8.16 10.81 12.70
N ASP A 514 -7.47 11.81 12.19
CA ASP A 514 -7.99 13.15 11.97
C ASP A 514 -8.30 13.28 10.47
N GLU A 515 -9.53 12.94 10.09
CA GLU A 515 -9.98 12.99 8.70
C GLU A 515 -9.95 14.42 8.13
N GLY A 516 -10.23 15.43 8.97
CA GLY A 516 -10.26 16.83 8.57
C GLY A 516 -8.86 17.41 8.34
N GLY A 517 -7.91 17.04 9.20
CA GLY A 517 -6.50 17.46 9.10
C GLY A 517 -5.63 16.60 8.21
N GLY A 518 -6.10 15.42 7.76
CA GLY A 518 -5.33 14.48 6.95
C GLY A 518 -4.16 13.85 7.71
N ALA A 519 -4.31 13.68 9.03
CA ALA A 519 -3.30 13.11 9.90
C ALA A 519 -3.78 11.82 10.57
N ALA A 520 -2.85 10.91 10.84
CA ALA A 520 -3.15 9.70 11.60
C ALA A 520 -2.00 9.31 12.52
N TRP A 521 -2.36 8.64 13.61
CA TRP A 521 -1.42 8.09 14.57
C TRP A 521 -1.70 6.62 14.80
N ARG A 522 -0.64 5.84 15.03
CA ARG A 522 -0.78 4.41 15.29
C ARG A 522 0.34 3.88 16.15
N ALA A 523 -0.02 2.99 17.06
CA ALA A 523 0.89 2.07 17.74
C ALA A 523 0.40 0.64 17.56
N ARG A 524 1.31 -0.29 17.25
CA ARG A 524 1.01 -1.72 17.17
C ARG A 524 2.01 -2.52 17.98
N GLN A 525 1.50 -3.56 18.62
CA GLN A 525 2.34 -4.52 19.36
C GLN A 525 1.62 -5.84 19.55
N GLY A 526 2.41 -6.89 19.73
CA GLY A 526 1.97 -8.22 20.10
C GLY A 526 1.34 -8.27 21.49
N VAL A 527 0.20 -8.94 21.61
CA VAL A 527 -0.47 -9.21 22.88
C VAL A 527 -0.77 -10.70 22.95
N VAL A 528 -0.08 -11.40 23.84
CA VAL A 528 -0.22 -12.84 24.04
C VAL A 528 -0.74 -13.12 25.45
N GLN A 529 -1.80 -13.90 25.53
CA GLN A 529 -2.25 -14.52 26.77
C GLN A 529 -2.57 -16.00 26.53
N VAL A 530 -1.75 -16.87 27.11
CA VAL A 530 -2.02 -18.31 27.14
C VAL A 530 -2.94 -18.62 28.33
N GLU A 531 -3.82 -19.59 28.17
CA GLU A 531 -4.64 -20.13 29.26
C GLU A 531 -3.74 -20.68 30.37
N LEU A 532 -4.13 -20.48 31.63
CA LEU A 532 -3.36 -21.01 32.75
C LEU A 532 -3.81 -22.43 33.05
N GLU A 533 -2.85 -23.33 33.20
CA GLU A 533 -3.13 -24.64 33.77
C GLU A 533 -3.62 -24.47 35.21
N PRO A 534 -4.59 -25.27 35.69
CA PRO A 534 -5.08 -25.22 37.05
C PRO A 534 -3.93 -25.26 38.08
N GLY A 535 -3.84 -24.24 38.93
CA GLY A 535 -2.80 -24.11 39.95
C GLY A 535 -1.61 -23.21 39.59
N GLN A 536 -1.56 -22.65 38.37
CA GLN A 536 -0.56 -21.64 38.01
C GLN A 536 -0.97 -20.22 38.43
N VAL A 537 0.00 -19.42 38.88
CA VAL A 537 -0.19 -17.98 39.15
C VAL A 537 0.12 -17.20 37.87
N GLY A 538 -0.82 -16.34 37.46
CA GLY A 538 -0.65 -15.45 36.32
C GLY A 538 -0.29 -14.03 36.72
N VAL A 539 0.64 -13.40 35.99
CA VAL A 539 0.97 -11.97 36.12
C VAL A 539 0.25 -11.18 35.01
N SER A 540 -0.28 -10.00 35.40
CA SER A 540 -0.77 -8.99 34.46
C SER A 540 0.36 -8.00 34.21
N ASP A 541 0.61 -7.66 32.95
CA ASP A 541 1.76 -6.85 32.57
C ASP A 541 1.29 -5.53 31.93
N VAL A 542 2.04 -4.47 32.22
CA VAL A 542 1.98 -3.19 31.51
C VAL A 542 3.05 -3.26 30.45
N ILE A 543 2.67 -3.10 29.17
CA ILE A 543 3.54 -3.29 28.02
C ILE A 543 3.75 -1.95 27.30
#